data_AF-A0A517TSW4-F1
#
_entry.id   AF-A0A517TSW4-F1
#
_cell.length_a   1.000
_cell.length_b   1.000
_cell.length_c   1.000
_cell.angle_alpha   90.00
_cell.angle_beta   90.00
_cell.angle_gamma   90.00
#
_symmetry.space_group_name_H-M   'P 1'
#
loop_
_entity.id
_entity.type
_entity.pdbx_description
1 polymer ?
#
loop_
_entity_poly.entity_id
_entity_poly.type
_entity_poly.pdbx_seq_one_letter_code
_entity_poly.pdbx_strand_id
1 'polypeptide(L)'
;MAFTREQAYAALGSLNPSPVFLESYRVKPLPENLDIYFGPPEEFFIAPDTQELYTRNRLVPILDDGNFGLVTFLDPDTRELIQLDVESPDESRAVFHHWQQYLAALMIRVGESVDEDSRVRRMAELVGFSHTDKLFDHFARTAALSGDAWWEERSLFPLSIRAEPGAAADSGG
;
A
#
# COMPACT_ATOMS: atom_id res chain seq x y z
N MET A 1 -0.51 -15.64 17.82
CA MET A 1 -1.59 -16.28 17.05
C MET A 1 -1.54 -15.72 15.64
N ALA A 2 -1.36 -16.61 14.66
CA ALA A 2 -1.31 -16.28 13.26
C ALA A 2 -2.66 -15.77 12.71
N PHE A 3 -2.63 -14.76 11.85
CA PHE A 3 -3.79 -14.29 11.10
C PHE A 3 -3.99 -15.13 9.84
N THR A 4 -5.22 -15.54 9.57
CA THR A 4 -5.58 -16.28 8.35
C THR A 4 -5.71 -15.38 7.14
N ARG A 5 -5.70 -15.98 5.94
CA ARG A 5 -5.98 -15.29 4.68
C ARG A 5 -7.33 -14.58 4.70
N GLU A 6 -8.37 -15.21 5.25
CA GLU A 6 -9.70 -14.60 5.35
C GLU A 6 -9.72 -13.39 6.28
N GLN A 7 -8.97 -13.43 7.39
CA GLN A 7 -8.84 -12.29 8.30
C GLN A 7 -8.10 -11.12 7.63
N ALA A 8 -7.02 -11.41 6.89
CA ALA A 8 -6.29 -10.41 6.10
C ALA A 8 -7.18 -9.79 5.01
N TYR A 9 -7.93 -10.61 4.27
CA TYR A 9 -8.88 -10.15 3.26
C TYR A 9 -9.97 -9.25 3.86
N ALA A 10 -10.56 -9.65 4.99
CA ALA A 10 -11.59 -8.86 5.67
C ALA A 10 -11.02 -7.52 6.19
N ALA A 11 -9.81 -7.54 6.74
CA ALA A 11 -9.10 -6.34 7.19
C ALA A 11 -8.84 -5.37 6.03
N LEU A 12 -8.34 -5.87 4.89
CA LEU A 12 -8.18 -5.07 3.67
C LEU A 12 -9.52 -4.49 3.21
N GLY A 13 -10.57 -5.29 3.18
CA GLY A 13 -11.93 -4.84 2.81
C GLY A 13 -12.47 -3.72 3.71
N SER A 14 -12.11 -3.71 4.99
CA SER A 14 -12.52 -2.66 5.94
C SER A 14 -11.97 -1.27 5.61
N LEU A 15 -10.97 -1.18 4.73
CA LEU A 15 -10.40 0.09 4.25
C LEU A 15 -11.18 0.67 3.06
N ASN A 16 -12.17 -0.07 2.54
CA ASN A 16 -12.91 0.25 1.33
C ASN A 16 -11.98 0.54 0.12
N PRO A 17 -11.01 -0.36 -0.20
CA PRO A 17 -10.08 -0.14 -1.29
C PRO A 17 -10.78 -0.34 -2.65
N SER A 18 -10.14 0.13 -3.73
CA SER A 18 -10.59 -0.20 -5.08
C SER A 18 -10.66 -1.72 -5.29
N PRO A 19 -11.60 -2.22 -6.13
CA PRO A 19 -11.83 -3.66 -6.30
C PRO A 19 -10.59 -4.49 -6.62
N VAL A 20 -9.64 -3.92 -7.37
CA VAL A 20 -8.40 -4.60 -7.80
C VAL A 20 -7.59 -5.17 -6.62
N PHE A 21 -7.62 -4.52 -5.46
CA PHE A 21 -6.92 -5.01 -4.26
C PHE A 21 -7.58 -6.27 -3.69
N LEU A 22 -8.91 -6.33 -3.65
CA LEU A 22 -9.64 -7.51 -3.18
C LEU A 22 -9.58 -8.65 -4.21
N GLU A 23 -9.54 -8.31 -5.50
CA GLU A 23 -9.34 -9.27 -6.58
C GLU A 23 -7.97 -9.95 -6.51
N SER A 24 -6.93 -9.24 -6.04
CA SER A 24 -5.57 -9.80 -5.87
C SER A 24 -5.53 -11.05 -4.98
N TYR A 25 -6.48 -11.19 -4.05
CA TYR A 25 -6.61 -12.36 -3.17
C TYR A 25 -7.20 -13.59 -3.87
N ARG A 26 -7.77 -13.43 -5.07
CA ARG A 26 -8.54 -14.46 -5.78
C ARG A 26 -7.90 -14.87 -7.10
N VAL A 27 -7.35 -13.91 -7.84
CA VAL A 27 -6.89 -14.12 -9.21
C VAL A 27 -5.53 -13.48 -9.45
N LYS A 28 -4.72 -14.14 -10.27
CA LYS A 28 -3.56 -13.57 -10.97
C LYS A 28 -3.65 -14.00 -12.45
N PRO A 29 -3.30 -13.15 -13.43
CA PRO A 29 -2.72 -11.80 -13.32
C PRO A 29 -3.76 -10.69 -13.05
N LEU A 30 -3.30 -9.52 -12.59
CA LEU A 30 -4.12 -8.32 -12.43
C LEU A 30 -4.00 -7.39 -13.65
N PRO A 31 -4.97 -6.48 -13.89
CA PRO A 31 -4.87 -5.47 -14.94
C PRO A 31 -3.60 -4.63 -14.83
N GLU A 32 -3.05 -4.20 -15.97
CA GLU A 32 -1.81 -3.40 -16.06
C GLU A 32 -0.58 -4.04 -15.37
N ASN A 33 -0.62 -5.36 -15.10
CA ASN A 33 0.36 -6.11 -14.32
C ASN A 33 0.51 -5.57 -12.89
N LEU A 34 -0.59 -5.12 -12.26
CA LEU A 34 -0.56 -4.59 -10.91
C LEU A 34 -0.08 -5.61 -9.86
N ASP A 35 -0.13 -6.92 -10.17
CA ASP A 35 0.31 -8.00 -9.29
C ASP A 35 1.82 -8.02 -8.99
N ILE A 36 2.62 -7.24 -9.72
CA ILE A 36 4.05 -7.04 -9.42
C ILE A 36 4.31 -5.97 -8.35
N TYR A 37 3.30 -5.21 -7.94
CA TYR A 37 3.43 -4.12 -6.97
C TYR A 37 2.72 -4.39 -5.64
N PHE A 38 1.74 -5.29 -5.67
CA PHE A 38 1.05 -5.76 -4.48
C PHE A 38 0.39 -7.11 -4.71
N GLY A 39 0.24 -7.86 -3.62
CA GLY A 39 -0.56 -9.07 -3.57
C GLY A 39 -0.89 -9.45 -2.12
N PRO A 40 -1.64 -10.54 -1.92
CA PRO A 40 -1.73 -11.16 -0.60
C PRO A 40 -0.33 -11.58 -0.13
N PRO A 41 0.02 -11.39 1.15
CA PRO A 41 1.29 -11.84 1.72
C PRO A 41 1.28 -13.37 1.94
N GLU A 42 1.33 -14.13 0.84
CA GLU A 42 1.14 -15.59 0.80
C GLU A 42 2.06 -16.36 1.74
N GLU A 43 3.30 -15.89 1.85
CA GLU A 43 4.37 -16.50 2.64
C GLU A 43 3.99 -16.55 4.13
N PHE A 44 3.25 -15.56 4.64
CA PHE A 44 2.73 -15.60 6.01
C PHE A 44 1.59 -16.61 6.20
N PHE A 45 0.82 -16.90 5.16
CA PHE A 45 -0.24 -17.91 5.24
C PHE A 45 0.30 -19.33 5.09
N ILE A 46 1.42 -19.50 4.39
CA ILE A 46 2.12 -20.78 4.20
C ILE A 46 2.98 -21.12 5.43
N ALA A 47 3.59 -20.13 6.07
CA ALA A 47 4.44 -20.30 7.25
C ALA A 47 3.96 -19.46 8.45
N PRO A 48 2.92 -19.89 9.17
CA PRO A 48 2.31 -19.12 10.26
C PRO A 48 3.29 -18.76 11.40
N ASP A 49 4.31 -19.57 11.64
CA ASP A 49 5.31 -19.34 12.69
C ASP A 49 6.17 -18.09 12.42
N THR A 50 6.37 -17.71 11.15
CA THR A 50 7.12 -16.50 10.81
C THR A 50 6.28 -15.26 11.09
N GLN A 51 4.97 -15.35 10.92
CA GLN A 51 4.04 -14.23 11.03
C GLN A 51 4.00 -13.63 12.44
N GLU A 52 4.21 -14.42 13.50
CA GLU A 52 4.15 -13.93 14.88
C GLU A 52 5.23 -12.87 15.16
N LEU A 53 6.40 -12.97 14.51
CA LEU A 53 7.51 -12.02 14.65
C LEU A 53 7.15 -10.62 14.12
N TYR A 54 6.37 -10.56 13.04
CA TYR A 54 6.03 -9.30 12.36
C TYR A 54 4.74 -8.70 12.90
N THR A 55 3.77 -9.55 13.19
CA THR A 55 2.43 -9.09 13.56
C THR A 55 2.36 -8.57 14.99
N ARG A 56 3.33 -8.93 15.84
CA ARG A 56 3.35 -8.55 17.27
C ARG A 56 2.00 -8.88 17.96
N ASN A 57 1.33 -9.95 17.51
CA ASN A 57 -0.02 -10.36 17.88
C ASN A 57 -1.13 -9.31 17.73
N ARG A 58 -0.92 -8.28 16.88
CA ARG A 58 -1.87 -7.17 16.71
C ARG A 58 -2.03 -6.73 15.25
N LEU A 59 -0.93 -6.56 14.55
CA LEU A 59 -0.90 -6.02 13.20
C LEU A 59 -1.38 -7.09 12.21
N VAL A 60 -2.40 -6.78 11.42
CA VAL A 60 -2.96 -7.71 10.43
C VAL A 60 -2.22 -7.51 9.11
N PRO A 61 -1.48 -8.51 8.58
CA PRO A 61 -0.82 -8.35 7.28
C PRO A 61 -1.88 -8.35 6.18
N ILE A 62 -1.94 -7.30 5.36
CA ILE A 62 -3.00 -7.12 4.36
C ILE A 62 -2.51 -7.17 2.93
N LEU A 63 -1.28 -6.71 2.66
CA LEU A 63 -0.68 -6.73 1.32
C LEU A 63 0.83 -6.86 1.44
N ASP A 64 1.47 -7.55 0.51
CA ASP A 64 2.90 -7.41 0.24
C ASP A 64 3.15 -6.45 -0.92
N ASP A 65 4.42 -6.35 -1.35
CA ASP A 65 4.83 -5.59 -2.52
C ASP A 65 4.85 -6.38 -3.84
N GLY A 66 4.21 -7.55 -3.87
CA GLY A 66 4.22 -8.47 -5.01
C GLY A 66 5.41 -9.44 -5.04
N ASN A 67 6.41 -9.24 -4.17
CA ASN A 67 7.59 -10.11 -4.07
C ASN A 67 8.03 -10.37 -2.61
N PHE A 68 7.12 -10.14 -1.65
CA PHE A 68 7.36 -10.35 -0.22
C PHE A 68 8.63 -9.69 0.35
N GLY A 69 9.05 -8.54 -0.18
CA GLY A 69 10.15 -7.74 0.38
C GLY A 69 9.66 -6.77 1.44
N LEU A 70 8.52 -6.13 1.16
CA LEU A 70 7.81 -5.24 2.08
C LEU A 70 6.41 -5.79 2.32
N VAL A 71 6.00 -5.81 3.59
CA VAL A 71 4.61 -6.16 3.94
C VAL A 71 3.94 -4.97 4.61
N THR A 72 2.73 -4.67 4.14
CA THR A 72 1.84 -3.67 4.69
C THR A 72 0.87 -4.34 5.65
N PHE A 73 0.83 -3.82 6.88
CA PHE A 73 -0.04 -4.28 7.93
C PHE A 73 -1.05 -3.21 8.30
N LEU A 74 -2.26 -3.63 8.68
CA LEU A 74 -3.25 -2.78 9.30
C LEU A 74 -3.18 -2.93 10.82
N ASP A 75 -3.05 -1.81 11.52
CA ASP A 75 -3.33 -1.75 12.94
C ASP A 75 -4.85 -1.61 13.17
N PRO A 76 -5.53 -2.60 13.76
CA PRO A 76 -6.98 -2.54 13.95
C PRO A 76 -7.41 -1.44 14.95
N ASP A 77 -6.54 -1.01 15.87
CA ASP A 77 -6.89 -0.04 16.91
C ASP A 77 -6.81 1.40 16.41
N THR A 78 -5.73 1.72 15.70
CA THR A 78 -5.46 3.08 15.20
C THR A 78 -5.93 3.28 13.77
N ARG A 79 -6.17 2.19 13.04
CA ARG A 79 -6.44 2.16 11.58
C ARG A 79 -5.25 2.61 10.72
N GLU A 80 -4.07 2.74 11.32
CA GLU A 80 -2.83 3.06 10.59
C GLU A 80 -2.33 1.86 9.79
N LEU A 81 -1.65 2.17 8.69
CA LEU A 81 -1.00 1.18 7.83
C LEU A 81 0.50 1.25 8.09
N ILE A 82 1.09 0.13 8.49
CA ILE A 82 2.50 0.05 8.86
C ILE A 82 3.19 -0.82 7.82
N GLN A 83 4.23 -0.32 7.18
CA GLN A 83 5.08 -1.11 6.29
C GLN A 83 6.33 -1.57 7.02
N LEU A 84 6.58 -2.87 7.00
CA LEU A 84 7.79 -3.49 7.54
C LEU A 84 8.59 -4.10 6.39
N ASP A 85 9.92 -4.01 6.50
CA ASP A 85 10.85 -4.76 5.68
C ASP A 85 10.97 -6.18 6.23
N VAL A 86 10.84 -7.18 5.36
CA VAL A 86 10.94 -8.59 5.76
C VAL A 86 12.35 -8.92 6.27
N GLU A 87 13.38 -8.25 5.74
CA GLU A 87 14.77 -8.44 6.18
C GLU A 87 15.09 -7.66 7.48
N SER A 88 14.26 -6.69 7.87
CA SER A 88 14.49 -5.83 9.04
C SER A 88 13.18 -5.44 9.75
N PRO A 89 12.46 -6.39 10.39
CA PRO A 89 11.11 -6.18 10.90
C PRO A 89 10.98 -5.38 12.19
N ASP A 90 12.09 -5.09 12.85
CA ASP A 90 12.08 -4.35 14.11
C ASP A 90 11.74 -2.86 13.91
N GLU A 91 12.05 -2.32 12.73
CA GLU A 91 11.83 -0.92 12.37
C GLU A 91 10.77 -0.80 11.26
N SER A 92 9.81 0.10 11.47
CA SER A 92 8.84 0.43 10.44
C SER A 92 9.52 1.22 9.32
N ARG A 93 9.41 0.72 8.08
CA ARG A 93 9.88 1.44 6.90
C ARG A 93 9.05 2.69 6.63
N ALA A 94 7.73 2.60 6.85
CA ALA A 94 6.79 3.70 6.73
C ALA A 94 5.55 3.47 7.61
N VAL A 95 4.92 4.56 8.03
CA VAL A 95 3.61 4.57 8.70
C VAL A 95 2.71 5.52 7.93
N PHE A 96 1.51 5.06 7.59
CA PHE A 96 0.51 5.83 6.87
C PHE A 96 -0.76 5.93 7.70
N HIS A 97 -1.27 7.14 7.86
CA HIS A 97 -2.46 7.39 8.69
C HIS A 97 -3.78 7.11 7.95
N HIS A 98 -3.74 6.92 6.62
CA HIS A 98 -4.90 6.55 5.83
C HIS A 98 -4.51 5.93 4.49
N TRP A 99 -5.50 5.28 3.84
CA TRP A 99 -5.32 4.53 2.61
C TRP A 99 -4.68 5.32 1.45
N GLN A 100 -5.09 6.58 1.24
CA GLN A 100 -4.52 7.41 0.18
C GLN A 100 -3.01 7.72 0.36
N GLN A 101 -2.46 7.70 1.58
CA GLN A 101 -1.01 7.84 1.77
C GLN A 101 -0.27 6.55 1.37
N TYR A 102 -0.83 5.38 1.69
CA TYR A 102 -0.31 4.12 1.17
C TYR A 102 -0.34 4.09 -0.37
N LEU A 103 -1.47 4.51 -0.97
CA LEU A 103 -1.57 4.60 -2.43
C LEU A 103 -0.56 5.58 -3.03
N ALA A 104 -0.26 6.70 -2.35
CA ALA A 104 0.77 7.62 -2.80
C ALA A 104 2.16 6.96 -2.85
N ALA A 105 2.52 6.18 -1.82
CA ALA A 105 3.76 5.43 -1.80
C ALA A 105 3.79 4.34 -2.90
N LEU A 106 2.68 3.63 -3.10
CA LEU A 106 2.51 2.67 -4.18
C LEU A 106 2.69 3.33 -5.56
N MET A 107 2.07 4.49 -5.78
CA MET A 107 2.09 5.18 -7.07
C MET A 107 3.45 5.82 -7.39
N ILE A 108 4.26 6.17 -6.38
CA ILE A 108 5.68 6.47 -6.61
C ILE A 108 6.38 5.26 -7.24
N ARG A 109 6.25 4.07 -6.63
CA ARG A 109 6.89 2.85 -7.16
C ARG A 109 6.45 2.53 -8.58
N VAL A 110 5.15 2.69 -8.87
CA VAL A 110 4.60 2.51 -10.21
C VAL A 110 5.15 3.54 -11.19
N GLY A 111 5.20 4.82 -10.83
CA GLY A 111 5.68 5.87 -11.73
C GLY A 111 7.18 5.79 -12.03
N GLU A 112 7.97 5.16 -11.16
CA GLU A 112 9.40 4.94 -11.38
C GLU A 112 9.71 3.73 -12.27
N SER A 113 8.79 2.76 -12.36
CA SER A 113 8.95 1.55 -13.15
C SER A 113 8.21 1.59 -14.49
N VAL A 114 7.37 2.60 -14.72
CA VAL A 114 6.54 2.75 -15.91
C VAL A 114 6.90 4.04 -16.64
N ASP A 115 7.48 3.90 -17.83
CA ASP A 115 7.97 5.05 -18.63
C ASP A 115 6.86 5.94 -19.24
N GLU A 116 5.61 5.46 -19.26
CA GLU A 116 4.49 6.14 -19.92
C GLU A 116 3.50 6.75 -18.91
N ASP A 117 3.43 8.08 -18.85
CA ASP A 117 2.48 8.82 -18.00
C ASP A 117 1.03 8.38 -18.16
N SER A 118 0.61 8.07 -19.40
CA SER A 118 -0.76 7.63 -19.68
C SER A 118 -1.09 6.31 -18.97
N ARG A 119 -0.09 5.42 -18.86
CA ARG A 119 -0.21 4.14 -18.19
C ARG A 119 -0.20 4.31 -16.68
N VAL A 120 0.65 5.18 -16.14
CA VAL A 120 0.64 5.55 -14.72
C VAL A 120 -0.74 6.09 -14.31
N ARG A 121 -1.37 6.93 -15.14
CA ARG A 121 -2.72 7.45 -14.89
C ARG A 121 -3.78 6.35 -14.85
N ARG A 122 -3.78 5.42 -15.82
CA ARG A 122 -4.69 4.26 -15.79
C ARG A 122 -4.50 3.41 -14.54
N MET A 123 -3.26 3.18 -14.14
CA MET A 123 -2.96 2.43 -12.91
C MET A 123 -3.44 3.17 -11.67
N ALA A 124 -3.27 4.49 -11.59
CA ALA A 124 -3.79 5.32 -10.52
C ALA A 124 -5.32 5.22 -10.39
N GLU A 125 -6.03 5.24 -11.52
CA GLU A 125 -7.49 5.05 -11.56
C GLU A 125 -7.89 3.66 -11.06
N LEU A 126 -7.22 2.60 -11.53
CA LEU A 126 -7.49 1.22 -11.12
C LEU A 126 -7.33 1.02 -9.60
N VAL A 127 -6.29 1.61 -9.00
CA VAL A 127 -6.04 1.52 -7.56
C VAL A 127 -6.81 2.55 -6.74
N GLY A 128 -7.55 3.47 -7.39
CA GLY A 128 -8.35 4.51 -6.73
C GLY A 128 -7.53 5.61 -6.06
N PHE A 129 -6.37 5.96 -6.62
CA PHE A 129 -5.55 7.05 -6.12
C PHE A 129 -6.10 8.41 -6.60
N SER A 130 -6.53 9.26 -5.67
CA SER A 130 -7.23 10.52 -5.98
C SER A 130 -6.30 11.69 -6.28
N HIS A 131 -4.98 11.53 -6.08
CA HIS A 131 -4.02 12.65 -6.14
C HIS A 131 -3.01 12.52 -7.27
N THR A 132 -3.43 11.94 -8.40
CA THR A 132 -2.61 11.69 -9.58
C THR A 132 -1.87 12.95 -10.07
N ASP A 133 -2.52 14.11 -10.10
CA ASP A 133 -1.84 15.34 -10.53
C ASP A 133 -0.73 15.77 -9.56
N LYS A 134 -0.92 15.58 -8.25
CA LYS A 134 0.13 15.84 -7.25
C LYS A 134 1.33 14.92 -7.41
N LEU A 135 1.11 13.68 -7.86
CA LEU A 135 2.18 12.72 -8.16
C LEU A 135 3.04 13.22 -9.32
N PHE A 136 2.42 13.67 -10.41
CA PHE A 136 3.18 14.22 -11.54
C PHE A 136 3.88 15.54 -11.18
N ASP A 137 3.24 16.40 -10.39
CA ASP A 137 3.91 17.59 -9.84
C ASP A 137 5.12 17.22 -8.98
N HIS A 138 5.00 16.16 -8.17
CA HIS A 138 6.12 15.65 -7.38
C HIS A 138 7.25 15.17 -8.28
N PHE A 139 6.98 14.33 -9.29
CA PHE A 139 8.00 13.88 -10.24
C PHE A 139 8.68 15.03 -10.99
N ALA A 140 7.92 16.03 -11.43
CA ALA A 140 8.48 17.22 -12.07
C ALA A 140 9.43 18.00 -11.14
N ARG A 141 9.10 18.12 -9.84
CA ARG A 141 9.95 18.79 -8.85
C ARG A 141 11.19 17.98 -8.49
N THR A 142 11.08 16.65 -8.43
CA THR A 142 12.17 15.77 -7.98
C THR A 142 13.06 15.25 -9.10
N ALA A 143 12.72 15.50 -10.37
CA ALA A 143 13.46 15.03 -11.54
C ALA A 143 14.97 15.35 -11.53
N ALA A 144 15.38 16.45 -10.88
CA ALA A 144 16.78 16.86 -10.78
C ALA A 144 17.45 16.47 -9.45
N LEU A 145 16.71 15.89 -8.50
CA LEU A 145 17.25 15.48 -7.21
C LEU A 145 17.99 14.15 -7.33
N SER A 146 18.97 13.96 -6.46
CA SER A 146 19.72 12.71 -6.35
C SER A 146 20.19 12.49 -4.90
N GLY A 147 20.59 11.26 -4.59
CA GLY A 147 21.07 10.90 -3.25
C GLY A 147 20.04 11.16 -2.16
N ASP A 148 20.50 11.69 -1.03
CA ASP A 148 19.68 11.86 0.18
C ASP A 148 18.48 12.79 -0.03
N ALA A 149 18.65 13.86 -0.82
CA ALA A 149 17.56 14.81 -1.10
C ALA A 149 16.40 14.14 -1.86
N TRP A 150 16.72 13.21 -2.76
CA TRP A 150 15.70 12.44 -3.46
C TRP A 150 14.99 11.46 -2.51
N TRP A 151 15.73 10.79 -1.63
CA TRP A 151 15.17 9.88 -0.63
C TRP A 151 14.24 10.58 0.37
N GLU A 152 14.63 11.78 0.81
CA GLU A 152 13.84 12.60 1.73
C GLU A 152 12.52 13.02 1.08
N GLU A 153 12.57 13.62 -0.10
CA GLU A 153 11.36 14.06 -0.83
C GLU A 153 10.42 12.89 -1.14
N ARG A 154 10.99 11.74 -1.54
CA ARG A 154 10.22 10.51 -1.77
C ARG A 154 9.47 10.05 -0.51
N SER A 155 10.12 10.15 0.66
CA SER A 155 9.54 9.73 1.94
C SER A 155 8.48 10.70 2.44
N LEU A 156 8.61 11.99 2.10
CA LEU A 156 7.69 13.05 2.50
C LEU A 156 6.41 13.10 1.65
N PHE A 157 6.48 12.74 0.36
CA PHE A 157 5.33 12.85 -0.54
C PHE A 157 4.08 12.10 -0.03
N PRO A 158 4.15 10.82 0.39
CA PRO A 158 2.99 10.13 0.95
C PRO A 158 2.36 10.87 2.13
N LEU A 159 3.19 11.44 3.02
CA LEU A 159 2.74 12.16 4.21
C LEU A 159 2.11 13.53 3.88
N SER A 160 2.43 14.09 2.71
CA SER A 160 1.83 15.33 2.21
C SER A 160 0.38 15.14 1.72
N ILE A 161 -0.02 13.90 1.46
CA ILE A 161 -1.38 13.56 1.06
C ILE A 161 -2.29 13.68 2.28
N ARG A 162 -3.33 14.52 2.14
CA ARG A 162 -4.35 14.74 3.16
C ARG A 162 -5.46 13.73 2.98
N ALA A 163 -6.09 13.35 4.09
CA ALA A 163 -7.36 12.64 4.04
C ALA A 163 -8.39 13.51 3.31
N GLU A 164 -9.09 12.95 2.32
CA GLU A 164 -10.23 13.65 1.75
C GLU A 164 -11.37 13.70 2.78
N PRO A 165 -12.07 14.83 2.91
CA PRO A 165 -13.24 14.91 3.77
C PRO A 165 -14.38 14.05 3.18
N GLY A 166 -14.53 12.84 3.70
CA GLY A 166 -15.79 12.11 3.74
C GLY A 166 -16.06 11.09 2.62
N ALA A 167 -15.80 9.83 2.94
CA ALA A 167 -16.85 8.81 2.84
C ALA A 167 -17.34 8.52 4.27
N ALA A 168 -17.87 9.54 4.93
CA ALA A 168 -18.55 9.37 6.21
C ALA A 168 -19.93 8.77 5.91
N ALA A 169 -20.12 7.53 6.35
CA ALA A 169 -21.40 6.86 6.63
C ALA A 169 -22.67 7.52 6.05
N ASP A 170 -23.13 7.03 4.90
CA ASP A 170 -24.57 6.98 4.63
C ASP A 170 -25.17 5.90 5.54
N SER A 171 -25.37 6.28 6.80
CA SER A 171 -26.38 5.71 7.68
C SER A 171 -27.52 6.73 7.76
N GLY A 172 -28.53 6.58 6.91
CA GLY A 172 -29.71 7.43 6.95
C GLY A 172 -30.84 6.88 6.08
N GLY A 173 -31.82 6.24 6.72
CA GLY A 173 -33.11 5.86 6.12
C GLY A 173 -33.62 4.50 6.57
#